data_AF-A0A1A8EQX5-F1
#
_entry.id   AF-A0A1A8EQX5-F1
#
_cell.length_a   1.000
_cell.length_b   1.000
_cell.length_c   1.000
_cell.angle_alpha   90.00
_cell.angle_beta   90.00
_cell.angle_gamma   90.00
#
_symmetry.space_group_name_H-M   'P 1'
#
loop_
_entity.id
_entity.type
_entity.pdbx_description
1 polymer ?
#
loop_
_entity_poly.entity_id
_entity_poly.type
_entity_poly.pdbx_seq_one_letter_code
_entity_poly.pdbx_strand_id
1 'polypeptide(L)'
;VLVFYNDRASFQTLVQMMRSERDRMDENSPLKYHIHLVELLAVCTEGKNVYTEIKCNSLLPLDDIVRIVTHEDCIPEVKIAYINFLNHCYVDTE
;
A
#
# COMPACT_ATOMS: atom_id res chain seq x y z
N VAL A 1 15.84 -0.26 -3.04
CA VAL A 1 15.19 -0.94 -4.19
C VAL A 1 13.74 -1.13 -3.78
N LEU A 2 12.81 -0.50 -4.49
CA LEU A 2 11.37 -0.53 -4.22
C LEU A 2 10.89 -1.98 -4.22
N VAL A 3 10.48 -2.51 -3.06
CA VAL A 3 9.83 -3.82 -2.99
C VAL A 3 8.34 -3.57 -3.04
N PHE A 4 7.84 -3.11 -4.19
CA PHE A 4 6.44 -3.36 -4.50
C PHE A 4 6.33 -4.85 -4.70
N TYR A 5 5.65 -5.47 -3.74
CA TYR A 5 5.57 -6.89 -3.50
C TYR A 5 4.82 -7.61 -4.66
N ASN A 6 5.44 -7.64 -5.84
CA ASN A 6 4.86 -8.01 -7.15
C ASN A 6 4.64 -9.52 -7.37
N ASP A 7 4.77 -10.34 -6.33
CA ASP A 7 4.53 -11.78 -6.42
C ASP A 7 3.80 -12.35 -5.19
N ARG A 8 3.34 -13.60 -5.29
CA ARG A 8 2.61 -14.26 -4.20
C ARG A 8 3.43 -14.40 -2.91
N ALA A 9 4.76 -14.53 -3.01
CA ALA A 9 5.63 -14.65 -1.84
C ALA A 9 5.75 -13.32 -1.10
N SER A 10 5.72 -12.24 -1.87
CA SER A 10 5.80 -10.87 -1.43
C SER A 10 4.55 -10.45 -0.63
N PHE A 11 3.35 -10.85 -1.06
CA PHE A 11 2.12 -10.68 -0.27
C PHE A 11 2.19 -11.42 1.09
N GLN A 12 2.66 -12.67 1.09
CA GLN A 12 2.79 -13.44 2.34
C GLN A 12 3.80 -12.79 3.29
N THR A 13 4.86 -12.19 2.76
CA THR A 13 5.84 -11.45 3.56
C THR A 13 5.20 -10.23 4.23
N LEU A 14 4.39 -9.46 3.49
CA LEU A 14 3.64 -8.34 4.06
C LEU A 14 2.70 -8.78 5.20
N VAL A 15 1.98 -9.90 5.00
CA VAL A 15 1.12 -10.48 6.05
C VAL A 15 1.92 -10.88 7.28
N GLN A 16 3.09 -11.50 7.11
CA GLN A 16 3.96 -11.86 8.25
C GLN A 16 4.47 -10.63 8.99
N MET A 17 4.81 -9.55 8.28
CA MET A 17 5.19 -8.29 8.91
C MET A 17 4.03 -7.69 9.72
N MET A 18 2.82 -7.65 9.14
CA MET A 18 1.62 -7.16 9.84
C MET A 18 1.30 -7.98 11.09
N ARG A 19 1.48 -9.30 11.05
CA ARG A 19 1.33 -10.17 12.23
C ARG A 19 2.38 -9.89 13.30
N SER A 20 3.62 -9.66 12.90
CA SER A 20 4.75 -9.46 13.81
C SER A 20 4.70 -8.11 14.53
N GLU A 21 4.26 -7.07 13.82
CA GLU A 21 4.17 -5.69 14.35
C GLU A 21 2.79 -5.36 14.96
N ARG A 22 1.86 -6.34 15.02
CA ARG A 22 0.47 -6.14 15.47
C ARG A 22 0.37 -5.54 16.87
N ASP A 23 1.26 -5.97 17.77
CA ASP A 23 1.26 -5.55 19.18
C ASP A 23 2.29 -4.44 19.46
N ARG A 24 3.19 -4.18 18.51
CA ARG A 24 4.26 -3.19 18.65
C ARG A 24 4.69 -2.75 17.26
N MET A 25 4.43 -1.49 16.96
CA MET A 25 4.91 -0.87 15.73
C MET A 25 6.18 -0.06 16.03
N ASP A 26 7.33 -0.56 15.58
CA ASP A 26 8.57 0.21 15.64
C ASP A 26 8.57 1.28 14.53
N GLU A 27 8.96 2.52 14.88
CA GLU A 27 9.08 3.63 13.94
C GLU A 27 10.13 3.36 12.84
N ASN A 28 11.11 2.50 13.12
CA ASN A 28 12.11 2.08 12.13
C ASN A 28 11.80 0.70 11.53
N SER A 29 10.59 0.16 11.71
CA SER A 29 10.23 -1.14 11.16
C SER A 29 10.14 -1.10 9.63
N PRO A 30 10.45 -2.22 8.95
CA PRO A 30 10.21 -2.36 7.51
C PRO A 30 8.74 -2.11 7.13
N LEU A 31 7.80 -2.45 8.02
CA LEU A 31 6.37 -2.24 7.81
C LEU A 31 6.01 -0.75 7.82
N LYS A 32 6.56 0.02 8.76
CA LYS A 32 6.36 1.48 8.81
C LYS A 32 6.91 2.16 7.57
N TYR A 33 8.10 1.77 7.13
CA TYR A 33 8.68 2.27 5.88
C TYR A 33 7.76 1.98 4.67
N HIS A 34 7.21 0.76 4.62
CA HIS A 34 6.25 0.38 3.57
C HIS A 34 4.98 1.24 3.60
N ILE A 35 4.39 1.47 4.78
CA ILE A 35 3.21 2.34 4.94
C ILE A 35 3.49 3.74 4.41
N HIS A 36 4.60 4.37 4.82
CA HIS A 36 4.96 5.71 4.36
C HIS A 36 5.21 5.79 2.86
N LEU A 37 5.72 4.72 2.25
CA LEU A 37 5.90 4.66 0.81
C LEU A 37 4.55 4.66 0.08
N VAL A 38 3.57 3.91 0.58
CA VAL A 38 2.21 3.88 0.02
C VAL A 38 1.52 5.24 0.20
N GLU A 39 1.67 5.89 1.35
CA GLU A 39 1.18 7.25 1.58
C GLU A 39 1.82 8.26 0.61
N LEU A 40 3.13 8.17 0.39
CA LEU A 40 3.83 9.02 -0.57
C LEU A 40 3.31 8.82 -1.99
N LEU A 41 3.06 7.57 -2.40
CA LEU A 41 2.45 7.29 -3.70
C LEU A 41 1.06 7.91 -3.81
N ALA A 42 0.24 7.85 -2.76
CA ALA A 42 -1.10 8.41 -2.75
C ALA A 42 -1.07 9.93 -3.00
N VAL A 43 -0.18 10.65 -2.31
CA VAL A 43 0.02 12.09 -2.53
C VAL A 43 0.61 12.38 -3.92
N CYS A 44 1.47 11.50 -4.44
CA CYS A 44 2.00 11.64 -5.80
C CYS A 44 0.90 11.50 -6.87
N THR A 45 -0.18 10.76 -6.59
CA THR A 45 -1.33 10.62 -7.49
C THR A 45 -2.32 11.80 -7.39
N GLU A 46 -2.35 12.55 -6.28
CA GLU A 46 -3.19 13.76 -6.15
C GLU A 46 -2.83 14.87 -7.16
N GLY A 47 -1.59 14.89 -7.67
CA GLY A 47 -1.12 15.88 -8.64
C GLY A 47 -1.76 15.80 -10.04
N LYS A 48 -2.71 14.87 -10.26
CA LYS A 48 -3.46 14.64 -11.52
C LYS A 48 -2.56 14.46 -12.74
N ASN A 49 -1.39 13.84 -12.55
CA ASN A 49 -0.52 13.50 -13.65
C ASN A 49 -0.87 12.09 -14.15
N VAL A 50 -1.60 12.03 -15.26
CA VAL A 50 -2.04 10.78 -15.92
C VAL A 50 -0.87 9.78 -16.11
N TYR A 51 0.34 10.26 -16.38
CA TYR A 51 1.51 9.39 -16.52
C TYR A 51 1.95 8.78 -15.18
N THR A 52 1.82 9.54 -14.09
CA THR A 52 2.07 9.06 -12.72
C THR A 52 0.99 8.06 -12.31
N GLU A 53 -0.29 8.32 -12.60
CA GLU A 53 -1.40 7.39 -12.34
C GLU A 53 -1.21 6.05 -13.06
N ILE A 54 -0.87 6.07 -14.36
CA ILE A 54 -0.61 4.83 -15.13
C ILE A 54 0.53 4.01 -14.51
N LYS A 55 1.60 4.67 -14.08
CA LYS A 55 2.72 4.00 -13.42
C LYS A 55 2.35 3.47 -12.05
N CYS A 56 1.59 4.22 -11.26
CA CYS A 56 1.16 3.80 -9.94
C CYS A 56 0.17 2.62 -10.00
N ASN A 57 -0.74 2.61 -10.98
CA ASN A 57 -1.62 1.46 -11.27
C ASN A 57 -0.84 0.19 -11.65
N SER A 58 0.31 0.35 -12.30
CA SER A 58 1.20 -0.77 -12.63
C SER A 58 1.99 -1.29 -11.43
N LEU A 59 2.22 -0.45 -10.41
CA LEU A 59 2.97 -0.79 -9.20
C LEU A 59 2.07 -1.39 -8.11
N LEU A 60 0.80 -0.96 -8.04
CA LEU A 60 -0.20 -1.40 -7.07
C LEU A 60 -1.56 -1.51 -7.79
N PRO A 61 -1.83 -2.65 -8.45
CA PRO A 61 -3.09 -2.86 -9.13
C PRO A 61 -4.24 -3.01 -8.12
N LEU A 62 -5.45 -2.65 -8.56
CA LEU A 62 -6.66 -2.67 -7.74
C LEU A 62 -6.88 -4.03 -7.02
N ASP A 63 -6.66 -5.14 -7.72
CA ASP A 63 -6.83 -6.48 -7.16
C ASP A 63 -5.93 -6.73 -5.95
N ASP A 64 -4.68 -6.25 -5.97
CA ASP A 64 -3.74 -6.40 -4.86
C ASP A 64 -4.12 -5.51 -3.69
N ILE A 65 -4.64 -4.30 -3.96
CA ILE A 65 -5.15 -3.40 -2.92
C ILE A 65 -6.33 -4.08 -2.21
N VAL A 66 -7.33 -4.55 -2.95
CA VAL A 66 -8.52 -5.22 -2.41
C VAL A 66 -8.10 -6.43 -1.59
N ARG A 67 -7.17 -7.24 -2.11
CA ARG A 67 -6.64 -8.42 -1.41
C ARG A 67 -5.98 -8.06 -0.07
N ILE A 68 -5.24 -6.96 0.01
CA ILE A 68 -4.59 -6.51 1.24
C ILE A 68 -5.62 -5.99 2.25
N VAL A 69 -6.51 -5.08 1.84
CA VAL A 69 -7.44 -4.42 2.78
C VAL A 69 -8.53 -5.36 3.32
N THR A 70 -8.84 -6.43 2.59
CA THR A 70 -9.79 -7.47 2.99
C THR A 70 -9.15 -8.62 3.78
N HIS A 71 -7.82 -8.67 3.87
CA HIS A 71 -7.13 -9.71 4.63
C HIS A 71 -7.41 -9.57 6.14
N GLU A 72 -7.62 -10.69 6.82
CA GLU A 72 -7.96 -10.73 8.25
C GLU A 72 -6.87 -10.13 9.16
N ASP A 73 -5.61 -10.28 8.77
CA ASP A 73 -4.46 -9.72 9.47
C ASP A 73 -4.07 -8.30 9.02
N CYS A 74 -4.89 -7.64 8.20
CA CYS A 74 -4.62 -6.27 7.79
C CYS A 74 -4.78 -5.32 8.98
N ILE A 75 -3.67 -4.76 9.46
CA ILE A 75 -3.67 -3.78 10.55
C ILE A 75 -4.23 -2.42 10.08
N PRO A 76 -4.78 -1.60 10.99
CA PRO A 76 -5.42 -0.33 10.64
C PRO A 76 -4.54 0.62 9.81
N GLU A 77 -3.26 0.72 10.12
CA GLU A 77 -2.35 1.68 9.50
C GLU A 77 -2.06 1.33 8.03
N VAL A 78 -1.86 0.04 7.75
CA VAL A 78 -1.76 -0.45 6.37
C VAL A 78 -3.07 -0.21 5.64
N LYS A 79 -4.21 -0.49 6.28
CA LYS A 79 -5.53 -0.32 5.67
C LYS A 79 -5.78 1.14 5.27
N ILE A 80 -5.46 2.09 6.14
CA ILE A 80 -5.63 3.52 5.88
C ILE A 80 -4.77 3.96 4.69
N ALA A 81 -3.47 3.63 4.69
CA ALA A 81 -2.57 4.01 3.60
C ALA A 81 -3.03 3.47 2.24
N TYR A 82 -3.46 2.21 2.19
CA TYR A 82 -3.94 1.57 0.96
C TYR A 82 -5.29 2.12 0.49
N ILE A 83 -6.23 2.41 1.39
CA ILE A 83 -7.51 3.02 1.04
C ILE A 83 -7.30 4.45 0.52
N ASN A 84 -6.40 5.22 1.14
CA ASN A 84 -6.08 6.57 0.66
C ASN A 84 -5.47 6.51 -0.74
N PHE A 85 -4.52 5.60 -0.98
CA PHE A 85 -3.99 5.38 -2.32
C PHE A 85 -5.09 4.98 -3.32
N LEU A 86 -6.00 4.08 -2.94
CA LEU A 86 -7.13 3.70 -3.79
C LEU A 86 -8.03 4.90 -4.11
N ASN A 87 -8.34 5.73 -3.12
CA ASN A 87 -9.16 6.91 -3.32
C ASN A 87 -8.49 7.85 -4.31
N HIS A 88 -7.23 8.23 -4.08
CA HIS A 88 -6.54 9.20 -4.94
C HIS A 88 -6.24 8.68 -6.34
N CYS A 89 -5.96 7.38 -6.49
CA CYS A 89 -5.55 6.80 -7.76
C CYS A 89 -6.72 6.26 -8.61
N TYR A 90 -7.86 5.92 -8.00
CA TYR A 90 -8.99 5.30 -8.70
C TYR A 90 -10.34 6.00 -8.49
N VAL A 91 -10.57 6.70 -7.37
CA VAL A 91 -11.89 7.29 -7.05
C VAL A 91 -11.91 8.80 -7.32
N ASP A 92 -10.91 9.55 -6.88
CA ASP A 92 -10.78 11.00 -7.05
C ASP A 92 -10.32 11.40 -8.47
N THR A 93 -10.53 10.53 -9.47
CA THR A 93 -10.12 10.75 -10.87
C THR A 93 -11.05 11.70 -11.65
N GLU A 94 -11.80 12.56 -10.95
CA GLU A 94 -12.71 13.58 -11.52
C GLU A 94 -12.20 15.02 -11.36
#